data_AF-A0A7J2PLV9-F1
#
_entry.id   AF-A0A7J2PLV9-F1
#
_cell.length_a   1.000
_cell.length_b   1.000
_cell.length_c   1.000
_cell.angle_alpha   90.00
_cell.angle_beta   90.00
_cell.angle_gamma   90.00
#
_symmetry.space_group_name_H-M   'P 1'
#
loop_
_entity.id
_entity.type
_entity.pdbx_description
1 polymer ?
#
loop_
_entity_poly.entity_id
_entity_poly.type
_entity_poly.pdbx_seq_one_letter_code
_entity_poly.pdbx_strand_id
1 'polypeptide(L)'
;YKLVDEAVLYQFEISDIICKKTNYHMKEVERINDDIRNVYQQATENYDYIGLRTEMQWKRHYKNNYKFICYNGDQPEGYVIIYFPKDNGNWLEDLRQTIIIRETLWLNHMAKQTIFNFLWSHRDQRKYIAGVFPLSENIIDHLKTPRVKARKIIVNSLLRIIDVKSVLIGLKYPVDDFNIIIQIHDKFCNWNNGLFKLTSKNKIINVEFQNSAIGFIDLETDITYFAQLIVGYRTIKELLEFGFISINQEKLELLQKIFPKTNNNFIDDF
;
A
#
# COMPACT_ATOMS: atom_id res chain seq x y z
N TYR A 1 6.13 14.60 -7.75
CA TYR A 1 5.35 13.64 -6.95
C TYR A 1 4.02 13.44 -7.62
N LYS A 2 3.49 12.22 -7.59
CA LYS A 2 2.17 11.86 -8.12
C LYS A 2 1.52 10.85 -7.17
N LEU A 3 0.19 10.88 -7.09
CA LEU A 3 -0.60 9.91 -6.32
C LEU A 3 -0.36 8.49 -6.84
N VAL A 4 0.03 7.56 -5.97
CA VAL A 4 0.23 6.15 -6.33
C VAL A 4 -0.49 5.18 -5.41
N ASP A 5 -1.12 5.67 -4.35
CA ASP A 5 -1.89 4.83 -3.44
C ASP A 5 -2.97 5.63 -2.72
N GLU A 6 -4.09 4.98 -2.50
CA GLU A 6 -5.26 5.51 -1.83
C GLU A 6 -5.72 4.51 -0.78
N ALA A 7 -6.21 5.02 0.35
CA ALA A 7 -6.70 4.21 1.45
C ALA A 7 -8.10 4.66 1.86
N VAL A 8 -8.76 3.87 2.68
CA VAL A 8 -10.08 4.20 3.24
C VAL A 8 -9.96 4.41 4.73
N LEU A 9 -10.26 5.64 5.15
CA LEU A 9 -10.50 5.96 6.54
C LEU A 9 -11.91 5.48 6.92
N TYR A 10 -11.99 4.63 7.94
CA TYR A 10 -13.25 4.27 8.59
C TYR A 10 -13.32 4.87 9.99
N GLN A 11 -14.51 5.33 10.38
CA GLN A 11 -14.89 5.56 11.78
C GLN A 11 -16.28 4.96 12.01
N PHE A 12 -16.41 4.08 12.99
CA PHE A 12 -17.66 3.34 13.27
C PHE A 12 -17.84 3.09 14.76
N GLU A 13 -19.08 2.80 15.18
CA GLU A 13 -19.37 2.48 16.58
C GLU A 13 -18.87 1.08 16.93
N ILE A 14 -18.24 0.96 18.11
CA ILE A 14 -17.70 -0.32 18.57
C ILE A 14 -18.82 -1.34 18.74
N SER A 15 -19.99 -0.91 19.22
CA SER A 15 -21.18 -1.75 19.38
C SER A 15 -21.69 -2.38 18.09
N ASP A 16 -21.35 -1.80 16.93
CA ASP A 16 -21.77 -2.30 15.62
C ASP A 16 -20.92 -3.47 15.14
N ILE A 17 -19.77 -3.77 15.75
CA ILE A 17 -18.97 -4.93 15.36
C ILE A 17 -19.79 -6.22 15.53
N ILE A 18 -19.81 -7.07 14.50
CA ILE A 18 -20.40 -8.40 14.55
C ILE A 18 -19.43 -9.33 15.28
N CYS A 19 -19.79 -9.72 16.50
CA CYS A 19 -19.04 -10.74 17.23
C CYS A 19 -19.39 -12.15 16.75
N LYS A 20 -18.37 -12.97 16.50
CA LYS A 20 -18.51 -14.39 16.16
C LYS A 20 -17.58 -15.20 17.05
N LYS A 21 -17.96 -16.42 17.42
CA LYS A 21 -17.09 -17.29 18.23
C LYS A 21 -15.80 -17.59 17.46
N THR A 22 -14.66 -17.40 18.11
CA THR A 22 -13.34 -17.79 17.60
C THR A 22 -12.63 -18.64 18.64
N ASN A 23 -11.73 -19.50 18.20
CA ASN A 23 -10.85 -20.33 19.04
C ASN A 23 -9.48 -19.67 19.27
N TYR A 24 -9.27 -18.46 18.75
CA TYR A 24 -8.03 -17.71 18.87
C TYR A 24 -8.10 -16.80 20.09
N HIS A 25 -6.95 -16.31 20.56
CA HIS A 25 -6.90 -15.40 21.69
C HIS A 25 -5.99 -14.20 21.42
N MET A 26 -6.23 -13.10 22.15
CA MET A 26 -5.40 -11.90 22.08
C MET A 26 -4.45 -11.84 23.28
N LYS A 27 -3.21 -11.43 23.04
CA LYS A 27 -2.21 -11.21 24.09
C LYS A 27 -1.54 -9.85 23.89
N GLU A 28 -1.48 -9.06 24.95
CA GLU A 28 -0.73 -7.81 24.97
C GLU A 28 0.78 -8.06 25.00
N VAL A 29 1.54 -7.21 24.30
CA VAL A 29 3.01 -7.21 24.36
C VAL A 29 3.53 -5.79 24.59
N GLU A 30 4.55 -5.67 25.46
CA GLU A 30 5.13 -4.37 25.80
C GLU A 30 5.97 -3.78 24.66
N ARG A 31 6.64 -4.64 23.89
CA ARG A 31 7.58 -4.28 22.82
C ARG A 31 7.34 -5.09 21.56
N ILE A 32 7.84 -4.59 20.44
CA ILE A 32 7.88 -5.37 19.20
C ILE A 32 8.82 -6.54 19.38
N ASN A 33 8.31 -7.71 19.03
CA ASN A 33 8.98 -9.00 19.10
C ASN A 33 8.91 -9.68 17.73
N ASP A 34 9.47 -10.88 17.65
CA ASP A 34 9.57 -11.64 16.40
C ASP A 34 8.20 -12.07 15.87
N ASP A 35 7.21 -12.27 16.74
CA ASP A 35 5.84 -12.64 16.33
C ASP A 35 5.19 -11.55 15.48
N ILE A 36 5.27 -10.28 15.90
CA ILE A 36 4.74 -9.15 15.10
C ILE A 36 5.48 -9.05 13.76
N ARG A 37 6.81 -9.22 13.78
CA ARG A 37 7.65 -9.14 12.56
C ARG A 37 7.29 -10.25 11.58
N ASN A 38 7.09 -11.47 12.10
CA ASN A 38 6.71 -12.63 11.31
C ASN A 38 5.33 -12.45 10.66
N VAL A 39 4.34 -11.99 11.43
CA VAL A 39 3.01 -11.67 10.89
C VAL A 39 3.10 -10.56 9.84
N TYR A 40 3.85 -9.49 10.10
CA TYR A 40 4.04 -8.41 9.12
C TYR A 40 4.65 -8.94 7.83
N GLN A 41 5.74 -9.71 7.92
CA GLN A 41 6.40 -10.27 6.75
C GLN A 41 5.46 -11.16 5.93
N GLN A 42 4.74 -12.08 6.57
CA GLN A 42 3.79 -12.96 5.87
C GLN A 42 2.59 -12.20 5.30
N ALA A 43 2.02 -11.26 6.05
CA ALA A 43 0.87 -10.47 5.59
C ALA A 43 1.24 -9.51 4.44
N THR A 44 2.52 -9.16 4.29
CA THR A 44 3.01 -8.23 3.27
C THR A 44 3.71 -8.90 2.10
N GLU A 45 3.93 -10.21 2.13
CA GLU A 45 4.73 -10.95 1.14
C GLU A 45 4.20 -10.79 -0.31
N ASN A 46 2.88 -10.73 -0.48
CA ASN A 46 2.23 -10.64 -1.79
C ASN A 46 1.94 -9.19 -2.23
N TYR A 47 2.47 -8.20 -1.52
CA TYR A 47 2.33 -6.80 -1.88
C TYR A 47 3.62 -6.28 -2.51
N ASP A 48 3.44 -5.52 -3.59
CA ASP A 48 4.52 -4.77 -4.20
C ASP A 48 4.76 -3.46 -3.43
N TYR A 49 6.01 -2.97 -3.48
CA TYR A 49 6.42 -1.69 -2.89
C TYR A 49 6.29 -1.57 -1.37
N ILE A 50 6.35 -2.70 -0.65
CA ILE A 50 6.41 -2.72 0.81
C ILE A 50 7.78 -2.24 1.30
N GLY A 51 7.77 -1.32 2.27
CA GLY A 51 8.97 -0.79 2.90
C GLY A 51 9.68 -1.85 3.73
N LEU A 52 10.98 -2.06 3.49
CA LEU A 52 11.81 -2.86 4.39
C LEU A 52 12.13 -2.04 5.65
N ARG A 53 11.42 -2.35 6.74
CA ARG A 53 11.56 -1.65 8.02
C ARG A 53 12.88 -1.98 8.72
N THR A 54 13.68 -0.93 8.93
CA THR A 54 14.81 -0.91 9.86
C THR A 54 14.35 -0.97 11.32
N GLU A 55 15.25 -1.33 12.25
CA GLU A 55 14.99 -1.27 13.69
C GLU A 55 14.49 0.10 14.17
N MET A 56 14.98 1.18 13.55
CA MET A 56 14.54 2.52 13.90
C MET A 56 13.10 2.77 13.47
N GLN A 57 12.68 2.31 12.28
CA GLN A 57 11.30 2.39 11.84
C GLN A 57 10.39 1.55 12.76
N TRP A 58 10.76 0.32 13.08
CA TRP A 58 10.07 -0.50 14.09
C TRP A 58 9.99 0.14 15.47
N LYS A 59 10.93 0.98 15.88
CA LYS A 59 10.81 1.73 17.14
C LYS A 59 9.87 2.92 17.00
N ARG A 60 9.95 3.68 15.90
CA ARG A 60 9.16 4.91 15.69
C ARG A 60 7.67 4.65 15.50
N HIS A 61 7.29 3.65 14.70
CA HIS A 61 5.88 3.32 14.44
C HIS A 61 5.12 2.91 15.70
N TYR A 62 5.83 2.39 16.71
CA TYR A 62 5.24 1.65 17.81
C TYR A 62 5.43 2.33 19.16
N LYS A 63 6.27 3.37 19.26
CA LYS A 63 6.47 4.11 20.50
C LYS A 63 5.13 4.69 21.00
N ASN A 64 4.83 4.48 22.29
CA ASN A 64 3.65 4.99 22.99
C ASN A 64 2.27 4.45 22.53
N ASN A 65 2.23 3.36 21.77
CA ASN A 65 0.96 2.67 21.43
C ASN A 65 0.76 1.42 22.33
N TYR A 66 -0.43 0.84 22.33
CA TYR A 66 -0.68 -0.51 22.85
C TYR A 66 -0.57 -1.52 21.69
N LYS A 67 -0.05 -2.72 21.95
CA LYS A 67 0.10 -3.77 20.91
C LYS A 67 -0.48 -5.07 21.40
N PHE A 68 -1.28 -5.69 20.54
CA PHE A 68 -1.89 -6.98 20.83
C PHE A 68 -1.67 -7.91 19.65
N ILE A 69 -1.31 -9.15 19.96
CA ILE A 69 -1.11 -10.20 18.96
C ILE A 69 -2.24 -11.21 19.09
N CYS A 70 -2.76 -11.65 17.96
CA CYS A 70 -3.76 -12.68 17.82
C CYS A 70 -3.07 -14.03 17.60
N TYR A 71 -3.35 -15.01 18.45
CA TYR A 71 -2.76 -16.33 18.41
C TYR A 71 -3.79 -17.43 18.14
N ASN A 72 -3.40 -18.38 17.30
CA ASN A 72 -4.04 -19.69 17.14
C ASN A 72 -3.19 -20.74 17.87
N GLY A 73 -3.60 -21.13 19.08
CA GLY A 73 -2.68 -21.85 19.98
C GLY A 73 -1.47 -20.97 20.26
N ASP A 74 -0.27 -21.42 19.89
CA ASP A 74 0.97 -20.64 20.05
C ASP A 74 1.42 -19.91 18.76
N GLN A 75 0.67 -20.05 17.65
CA GLN A 75 1.03 -19.44 16.37
C GLN A 75 0.47 -18.02 16.23
N PRO A 76 1.32 -16.99 15.99
CA PRO A 76 0.84 -15.63 15.76
C PRO A 76 0.26 -15.50 14.35
N GLU A 77 -1.01 -15.08 14.25
CA GLU A 77 -1.74 -14.99 12.98
C GLU A 77 -2.31 -13.61 12.68
N GLY A 78 -2.10 -12.65 13.57
CA GLY A 78 -2.52 -11.27 13.38
C GLY A 78 -2.03 -10.38 14.50
N TYR A 79 -2.07 -9.07 14.30
CA TYR A 79 -1.84 -8.11 15.37
C TYR A 79 -2.63 -6.83 15.12
N VAL A 80 -2.85 -6.08 16.20
CA VAL A 80 -3.46 -4.75 16.16
C VAL A 80 -2.71 -3.83 17.10
N ILE A 81 -2.56 -2.58 16.65
CA ILE A 81 -1.82 -1.54 17.35
C ILE A 81 -2.74 -0.37 17.47
N ILE A 82 -3.02 -0.02 18.72
CA ILE A 82 -4.00 1.01 19.03
C ILE A 82 -3.40 2.07 19.91
N TYR A 83 -3.96 3.27 19.84
CA TYR A 83 -3.69 4.30 20.82
C TYR A 83 -4.97 5.07 21.15
N PHE A 84 -4.93 5.71 22.31
CA PHE A 84 -6.00 6.58 22.77
C PHE A 84 -5.53 8.02 22.63
N PRO A 85 -6.15 8.81 21.74
CA PRO A 85 -5.78 10.20 21.54
C PRO A 85 -6.09 11.03 22.80
N LYS A 86 -5.17 11.95 23.14
CA LYS A 86 -5.25 12.77 24.37
C LYS A 86 -5.86 14.15 24.15
N ASP A 87 -5.88 14.64 22.92
CA ASP A 87 -6.35 15.98 22.55
C ASP A 87 -7.34 15.92 21.39
N ASN A 88 -8.16 16.95 21.24
CA ASN A 88 -9.10 17.13 20.15
C ASN A 88 -8.40 17.83 18.97
N GLY A 89 -7.56 17.10 18.24
CA GLY A 89 -7.09 17.56 16.93
C GLY A 89 -8.22 17.56 15.91
N ASN A 90 -8.27 18.59 15.06
CA ASN A 90 -9.40 18.95 14.18
C ASN A 90 -9.78 17.96 13.05
N TRP A 91 -9.19 16.76 12.98
CA TRP A 91 -9.34 15.88 11.81
C TRP A 91 -10.37 14.75 11.97
N LEU A 92 -10.74 14.40 13.20
CA LEU A 92 -11.72 13.36 13.49
C LEU A 92 -12.65 13.80 14.62
N GLU A 93 -13.95 13.68 14.42
CA GLU A 93 -14.96 13.98 15.44
C GLU A 93 -14.96 12.92 16.55
N ASP A 94 -15.31 13.30 17.79
CA ASP A 94 -15.36 12.42 18.97
C ASP A 94 -14.05 11.67 19.26
N LEU A 95 -12.91 12.31 18.99
CA LEU A 95 -11.60 11.71 19.06
C LEU A 95 -11.32 11.07 20.44
N ARG A 96 -11.66 11.74 21.56
CA ARG A 96 -11.51 11.18 22.93
C ARG A 96 -12.33 9.91 23.19
N GLN A 97 -13.45 9.74 22.49
CA GLN A 97 -14.29 8.54 22.57
C GLN A 97 -13.88 7.46 21.56
N THR A 98 -12.81 7.70 20.79
CA THR A 98 -12.36 6.85 19.70
C THR A 98 -11.09 6.09 20.08
N ILE A 99 -11.06 4.79 19.82
CA ILE A 99 -9.83 3.98 19.76
C ILE A 99 -9.28 4.12 18.34
N ILE A 100 -8.03 4.57 18.20
CA ILE A 100 -7.39 4.69 16.88
C ILE A 100 -6.55 3.45 16.61
N ILE A 101 -6.85 2.74 15.54
CA ILE A 101 -6.00 1.69 14.96
C ILE A 101 -4.89 2.40 14.20
N ARG A 102 -3.67 2.33 14.76
CA ARG A 102 -2.44 2.80 14.12
C ARG A 102 -2.05 1.86 12.98
N GLU A 103 -2.14 0.56 13.22
CA GLU A 103 -1.78 -0.49 12.27
C GLU A 103 -2.50 -1.78 12.68
N THR A 104 -2.90 -2.57 11.69
CA THR A 104 -3.44 -3.91 11.92
C THR A 104 -3.14 -4.78 10.71
N LEU A 105 -2.70 -6.01 10.94
CA LEU A 105 -2.50 -7.03 9.92
C LEU A 105 -3.00 -8.38 10.42
N TRP A 106 -3.46 -9.22 9.50
CA TRP A 106 -3.97 -10.56 9.78
C TRP A 106 -3.66 -11.48 8.61
N LEU A 107 -3.37 -12.75 8.90
CA LEU A 107 -3.06 -13.75 7.89
C LEU A 107 -4.32 -14.45 7.35
N ASN A 108 -5.43 -14.39 8.09
CA ASN A 108 -6.70 -15.00 7.70
C ASN A 108 -7.90 -14.36 8.39
N HIS A 109 -9.10 -14.79 7.95
CA HIS A 109 -10.37 -14.30 8.47
C HIS A 109 -10.59 -14.57 9.97
N MET A 110 -10.07 -15.68 10.51
CA MET A 110 -10.23 -16.00 11.94
C MET A 110 -9.43 -15.04 12.84
N ALA A 111 -8.20 -14.71 12.44
CA ALA A 111 -7.41 -13.69 13.11
C ALA A 111 -8.08 -12.31 13.03
N LYS A 112 -8.55 -11.90 11.85
CA LYS A 112 -9.32 -10.65 11.67
C LYS A 112 -10.54 -10.59 12.58
N GLN A 113 -11.38 -11.63 12.56
CA GLN A 113 -12.57 -11.71 13.40
C GLN A 113 -12.24 -11.64 14.89
N THR A 114 -11.14 -12.28 15.33
CA THR A 114 -10.70 -12.25 16.73
C THR A 114 -10.21 -10.86 17.14
N ILE A 115 -9.47 -10.17 16.27
CA ILE A 115 -9.08 -8.76 16.49
C ILE A 115 -10.33 -7.89 16.63
N PHE A 116 -11.32 -8.04 15.75
CA PHE A 116 -12.57 -7.28 15.83
C PHE A 116 -13.38 -7.60 17.09
N ASN A 117 -13.47 -8.87 17.51
CA ASN A 117 -14.08 -9.26 18.79
C ASN A 117 -13.38 -8.58 19.98
N PHE A 118 -12.05 -8.50 19.95
CA PHE A 118 -11.26 -7.82 20.97
C PHE A 118 -11.53 -6.31 20.98
N LEU A 119 -11.62 -5.66 19.83
CA LEU A 119 -12.01 -4.24 19.77
C LEU A 119 -13.44 -4.06 20.34
N TRP A 120 -14.36 -4.97 20.01
CA TRP A 120 -15.73 -4.96 20.55
C TRP A 120 -15.78 -5.10 22.07
N SER A 121 -14.86 -5.84 22.69
CA SER A 121 -14.84 -5.99 24.16
C SER A 121 -14.53 -4.68 24.89
N HIS A 122 -14.05 -3.64 24.19
CA HIS A 122 -13.77 -2.31 24.75
C HIS A 122 -14.93 -1.31 24.60
N ARG A 123 -16.11 -1.74 24.12
CA ARG A 123 -17.30 -0.89 23.93
C ARG A 123 -17.78 -0.18 25.19
N ASP A 124 -17.51 -0.74 26.36
CA ASP A 124 -17.89 -0.12 27.64
C ASP A 124 -16.93 1.02 28.03
N GLN A 125 -15.77 1.14 27.37
CA GLN A 125 -14.74 2.16 27.64
C GLN A 125 -14.71 3.27 26.58
N ARG A 126 -15.07 2.95 25.34
CA ARG A 126 -15.01 3.85 24.18
C ARG A 126 -16.19 3.60 23.27
N LYS A 127 -16.59 4.63 22.51
CA LYS A 127 -17.76 4.57 21.64
C LYS A 127 -17.38 4.19 20.20
N TYR A 128 -16.24 4.66 19.72
CA TYR A 128 -15.86 4.56 18.31
C TYR A 128 -14.52 3.84 18.12
N ILE A 129 -14.36 3.25 16.93
CA ILE A 129 -13.08 2.85 16.36
C ILE A 129 -12.85 3.70 15.13
N ALA A 130 -11.60 4.13 14.91
CA ALA A 130 -11.19 4.64 13.62
C ALA A 130 -9.85 4.04 13.19
N GLY A 131 -9.68 3.88 11.88
CA GLY A 131 -8.47 3.34 11.28
C GLY A 131 -8.44 3.59 9.79
N VAL A 132 -7.23 3.51 9.22
CA VAL A 132 -7.00 3.57 7.77
C VAL A 132 -6.72 2.16 7.28
N PHE A 133 -7.38 1.77 6.20
CA PHE A 133 -7.30 0.42 5.63
C PHE A 133 -7.10 0.50 4.11
N PRO A 134 -6.49 -0.53 3.48
CA PRO A 134 -6.40 -0.60 2.03
C PRO A 134 -7.77 -0.51 1.35
N LEU A 135 -7.84 0.04 0.13
CA LEU A 135 -9.09 0.14 -0.64
C LEU A 135 -9.77 -1.21 -0.89
N SER A 136 -8.99 -2.28 -0.99
CA SER A 136 -9.49 -3.64 -1.14
C SER A 136 -10.19 -4.18 0.10
N GLU A 137 -10.04 -3.51 1.25
CA GLU A 137 -10.52 -3.98 2.54
C GLU A 137 -11.84 -3.28 2.92
N ASN A 138 -12.93 -4.05 2.91
CA ASN A 138 -14.26 -3.55 3.22
C ASN A 138 -14.64 -3.85 4.68
N ILE A 139 -14.36 -2.90 5.55
CA ILE A 139 -14.65 -3.02 6.99
C ILE A 139 -16.15 -3.13 7.29
N ILE A 140 -17.01 -2.61 6.43
CA ILE A 140 -18.47 -2.66 6.60
C ILE A 140 -18.99 -4.10 6.74
N ASP A 141 -18.37 -5.06 6.07
CA ASP A 141 -18.80 -6.47 6.10
C ASP A 141 -18.63 -7.13 7.48
N HIS A 142 -17.91 -6.46 8.39
CA HIS A 142 -17.73 -6.87 9.79
C HIS A 142 -18.65 -6.13 10.76
N LEU A 143 -19.56 -5.29 10.26
CA LEU A 143 -20.46 -4.45 11.06
C LEU A 143 -21.93 -4.84 10.86
N LYS A 144 -22.73 -4.68 11.90
CA LYS A 144 -24.19 -4.94 11.91
C LYS A 144 -24.94 -3.98 10.98
N THR A 145 -24.34 -2.85 10.67
CA THR A 145 -24.94 -1.80 9.83
C THR A 145 -23.89 -1.20 8.91
N PRO A 146 -24.24 -0.88 7.65
CA PRO A 146 -23.37 -0.15 6.75
C PRO A 146 -23.30 1.35 7.06
N ARG A 147 -24.15 1.86 7.97
CA ARG A 147 -24.20 3.28 8.35
C ARG A 147 -23.11 3.59 9.37
N VAL A 148 -21.88 3.71 8.87
CA VAL A 148 -20.72 4.11 9.68
C VAL A 148 -20.65 5.63 9.82
N LYS A 149 -20.00 6.11 10.89
CA LYS A 149 -19.84 7.54 11.16
C LYS A 149 -19.01 8.25 10.08
N ALA A 150 -17.94 7.60 9.60
CA ALA A 150 -17.16 8.09 8.48
C ALA A 150 -16.64 6.93 7.62
N ARG A 151 -16.70 7.13 6.30
CA ARG A 151 -16.01 6.32 5.29
C ARG A 151 -15.49 7.27 4.22
N LYS A 152 -14.17 7.51 4.20
CA LYS A 152 -13.56 8.49 3.29
C LYS A 152 -12.39 7.85 2.56
N ILE A 153 -12.38 7.94 1.23
CA ILE A 153 -11.18 7.65 0.45
C ILE A 153 -10.22 8.81 0.68
N ILE A 154 -8.98 8.50 1.06
CA ILE A 154 -7.93 9.45 1.35
C ILE A 154 -6.70 9.16 0.48
N VAL A 155 -5.95 10.21 0.19
CA VAL A 155 -4.61 10.08 -0.39
C VAL A 155 -3.73 9.39 0.64
N ASN A 156 -3.12 8.26 0.26
CA ASN A 156 -2.23 7.51 1.13
C ASN A 156 -0.77 7.81 0.81
N SER A 157 -0.34 7.55 -0.43
CA SER A 157 1.06 7.76 -0.83
C SER A 157 1.23 8.51 -2.14
N LEU A 158 2.27 9.34 -2.17
CA LEU A 158 2.76 10.01 -3.36
C LEU A 158 4.17 9.51 -3.68
N LEU A 159 4.48 9.29 -4.95
CA LEU A 159 5.79 8.83 -5.40
C LEU A 159 6.40 9.77 -6.44
N ARG A 160 7.73 9.81 -6.47
CA ARG A 160 8.52 10.48 -7.49
C ARG A 160 9.71 9.61 -7.87
N ILE A 161 9.88 9.38 -9.16
CA ILE A 161 11.12 8.80 -9.71
C ILE A 161 12.20 9.88 -9.67
N ILE A 162 13.34 9.56 -9.07
CA ILE A 162 14.51 10.44 -9.01
C ILE A 162 15.42 10.22 -10.23
N ASP A 163 15.68 8.96 -10.57
CA ASP A 163 16.51 8.54 -11.70
C ASP A 163 15.79 7.42 -12.46
N VAL A 164 15.38 7.71 -13.70
CA VAL A 164 14.65 6.78 -14.56
C VAL A 164 15.49 5.55 -14.89
N LYS A 165 16.77 5.72 -15.21
CA LYS A 165 17.66 4.61 -15.59
C LYS A 165 17.83 3.65 -14.42
N SER A 166 18.13 4.19 -13.24
CA SER A 166 18.34 3.41 -12.03
C SER A 166 17.07 2.64 -11.64
N VAL A 167 15.89 3.28 -11.74
CA VAL A 167 14.61 2.60 -11.46
C VAL A 167 14.34 1.49 -12.47
N LEU A 168 14.49 1.75 -13.77
CA LEU A 168 14.29 0.74 -14.81
C LEU A 168 15.19 -0.50 -14.63
N ILE A 169 16.44 -0.32 -14.19
CA ILE A 169 17.35 -1.44 -13.90
C ILE A 169 16.90 -2.22 -12.66
N GLY A 170 16.37 -1.53 -11.64
CA GLY A 170 15.99 -2.12 -10.36
C GLY A 170 14.63 -2.83 -10.36
N LEU A 171 13.79 -2.61 -11.37
CA LEU A 171 12.48 -3.25 -11.48
C LEU A 171 12.59 -4.74 -11.83
N LYS A 172 11.66 -5.53 -11.27
CA LYS A 172 11.44 -6.92 -11.68
C LYS A 172 10.34 -6.94 -12.73
N TYR A 173 10.63 -7.53 -13.88
CA TYR A 173 9.69 -7.60 -14.98
C TYR A 173 9.07 -9.00 -15.08
N PRO A 174 7.75 -9.12 -15.33
CA PRO A 174 7.08 -10.41 -15.53
C PRO A 174 7.44 -11.10 -16.86
N VAL A 175 8.05 -10.37 -17.79
CA VAL A 175 8.40 -10.83 -19.13
C VAL A 175 9.90 -11.10 -19.21
N ASP A 176 10.26 -12.30 -19.67
CA ASP A 176 11.66 -12.75 -19.71
C ASP A 176 12.49 -11.95 -20.74
N ASP A 177 11.96 -11.80 -21.95
CA ASP A 177 12.64 -11.17 -23.08
C ASP A 177 11.78 -10.08 -23.71
N PHE A 178 12.32 -8.87 -23.82
CA PHE A 178 11.64 -7.76 -24.48
C PHE A 178 12.62 -6.65 -24.89
N ASN A 179 12.15 -5.76 -25.76
CA ASN A 179 12.86 -4.56 -26.19
C ASN A 179 11.84 -3.46 -26.47
N ILE A 180 11.96 -2.35 -25.75
CA ILE A 180 11.12 -1.17 -25.91
C ILE A 180 11.95 0.12 -25.81
N ILE A 181 11.48 1.18 -26.47
CA ILE A 181 12.01 2.53 -26.35
C ILE A 181 11.00 3.42 -25.61
N ILE A 182 11.42 3.98 -24.48
CA ILE A 182 10.59 4.85 -23.64
C ILE A 182 11.12 6.27 -23.71
N GLN A 183 10.28 7.24 -24.07
CA GLN A 183 10.58 8.66 -23.96
C GLN A 183 10.00 9.23 -22.66
N ILE A 184 10.85 9.83 -21.84
CA ILE A 184 10.43 10.49 -20.61
C ILE A 184 10.64 11.99 -20.71
N HIS A 185 9.64 12.73 -20.25
CA HIS A 185 9.70 14.17 -20.00
C HIS A 185 9.70 14.44 -18.50
N ASP A 186 10.64 15.26 -18.02
CA ASP A 186 10.73 15.68 -16.61
C ASP A 186 11.09 17.16 -16.54
N LYS A 187 10.11 17.99 -16.17
CA LYS A 187 10.29 19.44 -16.08
C LYS A 187 11.39 19.88 -15.09
N PHE A 188 11.73 19.06 -14.11
CA PHE A 188 12.56 19.48 -12.98
C PHE A 188 13.96 18.86 -13.01
N CYS A 189 14.09 17.64 -13.54
CA CYS A 189 15.34 16.89 -13.52
C CYS A 189 15.78 16.55 -14.94
N ASN A 190 16.67 17.37 -15.50
CA ASN A 190 17.11 17.26 -16.90
C ASN A 190 17.70 15.89 -17.25
N TRP A 191 18.34 15.20 -16.31
CA TRP A 191 18.91 13.86 -16.52
C TRP A 191 17.88 12.76 -16.78
N ASN A 192 16.61 13.00 -16.46
CA ASN A 192 15.51 12.08 -16.78
C ASN A 192 14.90 12.35 -18.16
N ASN A 193 15.21 13.47 -18.81
CA ASN A 193 14.67 13.80 -20.13
C ASN A 193 15.43 13.07 -21.21
N GLY A 194 14.72 12.32 -22.04
CA GLY A 194 15.30 11.65 -23.20
C GLY A 194 14.71 10.27 -23.42
N LEU A 195 15.45 9.47 -24.18
CA LEU A 195 15.03 8.14 -24.59
C LEU A 195 15.79 7.08 -23.82
N PHE A 196 15.04 6.10 -23.33
CA PHE A 196 15.55 4.95 -22.61
C PHE A 196 15.20 3.71 -23.41
N LYS A 197 16.21 3.09 -24.01
CA LYS A 197 16.07 1.77 -24.61
C LYS A 197 16.21 0.73 -23.52
N LEU A 198 15.11 0.10 -23.17
CA LEU A 198 15.01 -0.93 -22.15
C LEU A 198 14.93 -2.29 -22.82
N THR A 199 15.90 -3.14 -22.51
CA THR A 199 15.93 -4.52 -22.99
C THR A 199 16.03 -5.51 -21.84
N SER A 200 15.37 -6.65 -22.00
CA SER A 200 15.58 -7.84 -21.19
C SER A 200 15.97 -8.99 -22.11
N LYS A 201 17.03 -9.70 -21.75
CA LYS A 201 17.43 -10.96 -22.39
C LYS A 201 17.82 -11.96 -21.33
N ASN A 202 17.14 -13.11 -21.27
CA ASN A 202 17.28 -14.10 -20.19
C ASN A 202 17.12 -13.46 -18.80
N LYS A 203 16.14 -12.55 -18.62
CA LYS A 203 15.91 -11.76 -17.39
C LYS A 203 17.03 -10.80 -16.98
N ILE A 204 18.04 -10.60 -17.84
CA ILE A 204 19.09 -9.62 -17.61
C ILE A 204 18.61 -8.29 -18.21
N ILE A 205 18.40 -7.30 -17.33
CA ILE A 205 17.94 -5.96 -17.71
C ILE A 205 19.12 -5.08 -18.14
N ASN A 206 18.96 -4.39 -19.26
CA ASN A 206 19.86 -3.36 -19.74
C ASN A 206 19.08 -2.10 -20.11
N VAL A 207 19.66 -0.94 -19.80
CA VAL A 207 19.07 0.36 -20.08
C VAL A 207 20.12 1.27 -20.72
N GLU A 208 19.88 1.61 -21.98
CA GLU A 208 20.70 2.56 -22.73
C GLU A 208 19.98 3.91 -22.82
N PHE A 209 20.68 4.98 -22.45
CA PHE A 209 20.17 6.34 -22.59
C PHE A 209 20.59 6.94 -23.93
N GLN A 210 19.66 7.60 -24.62
CA GLN A 210 19.87 8.22 -25.91
C GLN A 210 19.29 9.64 -25.92
N ASN A 211 20.06 10.60 -26.44
CA ASN A 211 19.68 12.02 -26.56
C ASN A 211 18.81 12.32 -27.79
N SER A 212 18.70 11.38 -28.74
CA SER A 212 17.97 11.58 -29.99
C SER A 212 17.28 10.29 -30.42
N ALA A 213 16.14 10.42 -31.09
CA ALA A 213 15.35 9.29 -31.56
C ALA A 213 16.08 8.55 -32.68
N ILE A 214 16.57 7.35 -32.36
CA ILE A 214 17.02 6.37 -33.35
C ILE A 214 15.97 5.26 -33.35
N GLY A 215 14.85 5.49 -34.05
CA GLY A 215 13.75 4.52 -34.19
C GLY A 215 12.39 5.03 -33.71
N PHE A 216 11.43 4.11 -33.63
CA PHE A 216 10.07 4.38 -33.15
C PHE A 216 10.02 4.40 -31.63
N ILE A 217 9.33 5.39 -31.06
CA ILE A 217 9.07 5.48 -29.63
C ILE A 217 7.90 4.55 -29.31
N ASP A 218 8.11 3.62 -28.37
CA ASP A 218 7.09 2.65 -28.00
C ASP A 218 6.17 3.18 -26.89
N LEU A 219 6.69 4.02 -25.99
CA LEU A 219 5.97 4.69 -24.92
C LEU A 219 6.54 6.10 -24.71
N GLU A 220 5.71 7.13 -24.74
CA GLU A 220 6.07 8.51 -24.40
C GLU A 220 5.20 9.01 -23.25
N THR A 221 5.81 9.61 -22.22
CA THR A 221 5.07 10.12 -21.07
C THR A 221 5.85 11.14 -20.22
N ASP A 222 5.13 11.89 -19.38
CA ASP A 222 5.73 12.64 -18.28
C ASP A 222 6.10 11.70 -17.11
N ILE A 223 7.21 12.00 -16.45
CA ILE A 223 7.76 11.18 -15.35
C ILE A 223 6.75 10.93 -14.22
N THR A 224 5.77 11.82 -14.02
CA THR A 224 4.74 11.65 -13.00
C THR A 224 3.76 10.53 -13.34
N TYR A 225 3.38 10.36 -14.60
CA TYR A 225 2.53 9.25 -15.04
C TYR A 225 3.34 7.98 -15.22
N PHE A 226 4.62 8.10 -15.58
CA PHE A 226 5.54 6.97 -15.54
C PHE A 226 5.64 6.37 -14.12
N ALA A 227 5.71 7.22 -13.08
CA ALA A 227 5.68 6.79 -11.68
C ALA A 227 4.40 6.00 -11.32
N GLN A 228 3.23 6.44 -11.80
CA GLN A 228 1.96 5.71 -11.59
C GLN A 228 1.95 4.36 -12.32
N LEU A 229 2.53 4.31 -13.52
CA LEU A 229 2.59 3.12 -14.35
C LEU A 229 3.49 2.05 -13.74
N ILE A 230 4.73 2.39 -13.36
CA ILE A 230 5.69 1.40 -12.84
C ILE A 230 5.25 0.82 -11.49
N VAL A 231 4.55 1.63 -10.68
CA VAL A 231 3.97 1.21 -9.39
C VAL A 231 2.64 0.49 -9.58
N GLY A 232 2.18 0.31 -10.82
CA GLY A 232 0.93 -0.38 -11.13
C GLY A 232 -0.32 0.30 -10.60
N TYR A 233 -0.25 1.58 -10.19
CA TYR A 233 -1.41 2.35 -9.76
C TYR A 233 -2.36 2.64 -10.93
N ARG A 234 -1.79 2.88 -12.12
CA ARG A 234 -2.54 3.02 -13.38
C ARG A 234 -1.98 2.10 -14.45
N THR A 235 -2.88 1.55 -15.25
CA THR A 235 -2.55 0.71 -16.41
C THR A 235 -2.25 1.56 -17.64
N ILE A 236 -1.55 0.97 -18.62
CA ILE A 236 -1.35 1.57 -19.95
C ILE A 236 -2.69 2.03 -20.56
N LYS A 237 -3.75 1.21 -20.46
CA LYS A 237 -5.06 1.52 -21.04
C LYS A 237 -5.68 2.77 -20.39
N GLU A 238 -5.70 2.85 -19.06
CA GLU A 238 -6.22 4.02 -18.35
C GLU A 238 -5.45 5.29 -18.71
N LEU A 239 -4.11 5.23 -18.70
CA LEU A 239 -3.29 6.40 -19.02
C LEU A 239 -3.42 6.84 -20.49
N LEU A 240 -3.64 5.89 -21.40
CA LEU A 240 -3.89 6.19 -22.81
C LEU A 240 -5.26 6.85 -23.00
N GLU A 241 -6.30 6.32 -22.33
CA GLU A 241 -7.65 6.90 -22.33
C GLU A 241 -7.67 8.34 -21.81
N PHE A 242 -6.88 8.62 -20.76
CA PHE A 242 -6.75 9.98 -20.22
C PHE A 242 -5.87 10.91 -21.06
N GLY A 243 -5.19 10.40 -22.10
CA GLY A 243 -4.27 11.19 -22.93
C GLY A 243 -2.97 11.56 -22.21
N PHE A 244 -2.55 10.79 -21.19
CA PHE A 244 -1.33 11.04 -20.42
C PHE A 244 -0.10 10.29 -20.95
N ILE A 245 -0.32 9.34 -21.86
CA ILE A 245 0.74 8.62 -22.57
C ILE A 245 0.43 8.57 -24.06
N SER A 246 1.48 8.48 -24.88
CA SER A 246 1.40 8.04 -26.26
C SER A 246 2.12 6.71 -26.39
N ILE A 247 1.60 5.79 -27.20
CA ILE A 247 2.20 4.47 -27.39
C ILE A 247 2.25 4.07 -28.86
N ASN A 248 3.23 3.24 -29.21
CA ASN A 248 3.16 2.43 -30.40
C ASN A 248 2.11 1.34 -30.21
N GLN A 249 1.03 1.36 -31.01
CA GLN A 249 -0.08 0.42 -30.86
C GLN A 249 0.33 -1.04 -31.06
N GLU A 250 1.35 -1.31 -31.88
CA GLU A 250 1.90 -2.66 -32.06
C GLU A 250 2.52 -3.22 -30.76
N LYS A 251 2.90 -2.35 -29.82
CA LYS A 251 3.52 -2.70 -28.55
C LYS A 251 2.54 -2.70 -27.37
N LEU A 252 1.28 -2.34 -27.56
CA LEU A 252 0.30 -2.20 -26.48
C LEU A 252 0.23 -3.44 -25.57
N GLU A 253 0.11 -4.63 -26.16
CA GLU A 253 0.03 -5.89 -25.40
C GLU A 253 1.33 -6.23 -24.69
N LEU A 254 2.48 -5.87 -25.26
CA LEU A 254 3.78 -6.04 -24.62
C LEU A 254 3.96 -5.08 -23.44
N LEU A 255 3.63 -3.80 -23.62
CA LEU A 255 3.72 -2.78 -22.58
C LEU A 255 2.84 -3.10 -21.36
N GLN A 256 1.63 -3.61 -21.57
CA GLN A 256 0.76 -4.07 -20.49
C GLN A 256 1.35 -5.25 -19.70
N LYS A 257 2.13 -6.13 -20.35
CA LYS A 257 2.81 -7.25 -19.68
C LYS A 257 4.08 -6.81 -18.94
N ILE A 258 4.81 -5.82 -19.48
CA ILE A 258 6.01 -5.26 -18.85
C ILE A 258 5.62 -4.43 -17.61
N PHE A 259 4.55 -3.63 -17.71
CA PHE A 259 4.04 -2.76 -16.63
C PHE A 259 2.60 -3.13 -16.27
N PRO A 260 2.39 -4.28 -15.59
CA PRO A 260 1.06 -4.70 -15.18
C PRO A 260 0.53 -3.85 -14.03
N LYS A 261 -0.77 -3.97 -13.76
CA LYS A 261 -1.32 -3.56 -12.48
C LYS A 261 -0.71 -4.42 -11.38
N THR A 262 -0.23 -3.81 -10.31
CA THR A 262 0.39 -4.49 -9.16
C THR A 262 -0.55 -4.48 -7.97
N ASN A 263 -0.30 -5.35 -7.01
CA ASN A 263 -0.97 -5.31 -5.72
C ASN A 263 -0.15 -4.42 -4.79
N ASN A 264 -0.19 -3.11 -5.01
CA ASN A 264 0.58 -2.15 -4.22
C ASN A 264 -0.14 -1.82 -2.91
N ASN A 265 0.62 -1.66 -1.82
CA ASN A 265 0.09 -1.20 -0.53
C ASN A 265 1.18 -0.48 0.25
N PHE A 266 1.02 0.83 0.44
CA PHE A 266 2.01 1.64 1.16
C PHE A 266 1.60 1.75 2.62
N ILE A 267 2.07 0.81 3.44
CA ILE A 267 1.70 0.70 4.87
C ILE A 267 2.52 1.66 5.76
N ASP A 268 3.65 2.14 5.25
CA ASP A 268 4.62 2.94 6.00
C ASP A 268 4.49 4.44 5.73
N ASP A 269 4.22 5.20 6.79
CA ASP A 269 4.37 6.65 6.82
C ASP A 269 5.83 7.02 7.19
N PHE A 270 6.53 7.78 6.34
CA PHE A 270 7.92 8.23 6.56
C PHE A 270 8.02 9.70 7.01
#